data_AF-A0AAU7CDB6-F1
#
_entry.id   AF-A0AAU7CDB6-F1
#
_cell.length_a   1.000
_cell.length_b   1.000
_cell.length_c   1.000
_cell.angle_alpha   90.00
_cell.angle_beta   90.00
_cell.angle_gamma   90.00
#
_symmetry.space_group_name_H-M   'P 1'
#
loop_
_entity.id
_entity.type
_entity.pdbx_description
1 polymer ?
#
loop_
_entity_poly.entity_id
_entity_poly.type
_entity_poly.pdbx_seq_one_letter_code
_entity_poly.pdbx_strand_id
1 'polypeptide(L)'
;MARRELENAKKSARGALRKFEPHEILQRVQVAVQGRIDDKLKRNDVMYDERTGVIDLRNTRMGLSLGRRLNSFAQGNKSEGEVRELTYNSRKRQLAVRLYVRHCHSWGKYVNPLGDTKLYEVRQTASLRYNFGTNTGNFDIEFGNWAPSIRSRTVEQIAEGNLIAAAESLILDAIGRAVGVERVNKYNETTTKIQSRHGPQNIYFASQDFVGWASPDNLRRYAISGIITGGASVSPTMRKVQQQSLKELSALAQWLSEKGLTGGDAQDVARNHLTGQPLRWPFLKFDLAPVRYSARERNLGTPWRHEDHLGFVVIWDDRQSNQTGKEAAATSHIGLSNQGDYADGKFKNQGNQKWVEERNDGTKSYFRELERGAGFVRLYDDDRKRPVQLTATQGLFRNNENEEWQAWGEGGFR
;
A
#
# COMPACT_ATOMS: atom_id res chain seq x y z
N MET A 1 8.02 -1.80 29.88
CA MET A 1 6.58 -1.68 30.20
C MET A 1 5.69 -2.25 29.08
N ALA A 2 5.74 -1.73 27.84
CA ALA A 2 4.90 -2.16 26.71
C ALA A 2 4.93 -3.66 26.33
N ARG A 3 6.08 -4.34 26.41
CA ARG A 3 6.17 -5.81 26.17
C ARG A 3 5.38 -6.62 27.21
N ARG A 4 5.33 -6.14 28.46
CA ARG A 4 4.65 -6.80 29.59
C ARG A 4 3.15 -6.62 29.50
N GLU A 5 2.70 -5.44 29.07
CA GLU A 5 1.29 -5.15 28.78
C GLU A 5 0.75 -5.96 27.60
N LEU A 6 1.55 -6.11 26.53
CA LEU A 6 1.18 -6.93 25.37
C LEU A 6 1.04 -8.42 25.73
N GLU A 7 1.95 -8.96 26.55
CA GLU A 7 1.85 -10.36 27.00
C GLU A 7 0.68 -10.57 27.97
N ASN A 8 0.38 -9.60 28.84
CA ASN A 8 -0.80 -9.64 29.70
C ASN A 8 -2.11 -9.59 28.89
N ALA A 9 -2.18 -8.74 27.85
CA ALA A 9 -3.32 -8.66 26.95
C ALA A 9 -3.52 -9.97 26.16
N LYS A 10 -2.44 -10.58 25.67
CA LYS A 10 -2.48 -11.90 25.00
C LYS A 10 -2.93 -13.01 25.94
N LYS A 11 -2.43 -13.03 27.17
CA LYS A 11 -2.77 -14.04 28.18
C LYS A 11 -4.24 -13.91 28.60
N SER A 12 -4.73 -12.68 28.76
CA SER A 12 -6.15 -12.39 29.05
C SER A 12 -7.06 -12.78 27.88
N ALA A 13 -6.70 -12.40 26.65
CA ALA A 13 -7.44 -12.78 25.44
C ALA A 13 -7.48 -14.30 25.22
N ARG A 14 -6.35 -15.01 25.41
CA ARG A 14 -6.30 -16.48 25.35
C ARG A 14 -7.09 -17.14 26.48
N GLY A 15 -7.09 -16.56 27.68
CA GLY A 15 -7.89 -17.06 28.81
C GLY A 15 -9.39 -16.87 28.60
N ALA A 16 -9.80 -15.79 27.93
CA ALA A 16 -11.19 -15.57 27.52
C ALA A 16 -11.60 -16.51 26.38
N LEU A 17 -10.74 -16.73 25.38
CA LEU A 17 -11.01 -17.60 24.23
C LEU A 17 -10.98 -19.10 24.59
N ARG A 18 -10.17 -19.52 25.56
CA ARG A 18 -10.12 -20.93 26.05
C ARG A 18 -11.36 -21.36 26.84
N LYS A 19 -12.19 -20.42 27.29
CA LYS A 19 -13.41 -20.72 28.07
C LYS A 19 -14.64 -20.96 27.19
N PHE A 20 -14.47 -20.93 25.88
CA PHE A 20 -15.56 -21.13 24.94
C PHE A 20 -15.06 -22.07 23.86
N GLU A 21 -15.39 -23.35 23.99
CA GLU A 21 -15.19 -24.27 22.88
C GLU A 21 -16.06 -23.79 21.69
N PRO A 22 -15.59 -23.87 20.43
CA PRO A 22 -16.33 -23.35 19.26
C PRO A 22 -17.78 -23.86 19.18
N HIS A 23 -18.02 -25.10 19.61
CA HIS A 23 -19.36 -25.68 19.68
C HIS A 23 -20.24 -25.02 20.76
N GLU A 24 -19.70 -24.62 21.91
CA GLU A 24 -20.44 -23.91 22.96
C GLU A 24 -20.84 -22.50 22.52
N ILE A 25 -20.00 -21.82 21.72
CA ILE A 25 -20.34 -20.52 21.12
C ILE A 25 -21.53 -20.70 20.17
N LEU A 26 -21.47 -21.70 19.28
CA LEU A 26 -22.53 -21.98 18.32
C LEU A 26 -23.83 -22.43 19.01
N GLN A 27 -23.73 -23.24 20.06
CA GLN A 27 -24.88 -23.72 20.83
C GLN A 27 -25.53 -22.58 21.64
N ARG A 28 -24.73 -21.69 22.23
CA ARG A 28 -25.25 -20.48 22.90
C ARG A 28 -25.86 -19.50 21.91
N VAL A 29 -25.30 -19.35 20.70
CA VAL A 29 -25.92 -18.57 19.63
C VAL A 29 -27.24 -19.20 19.20
N GLN A 30 -27.29 -20.52 18.99
CA GLN A 30 -28.51 -21.23 18.61
C GLN A 30 -29.60 -21.10 19.68
N VAL A 31 -29.29 -21.33 20.96
CA VAL A 31 -30.26 -21.19 22.07
C VAL A 31 -30.69 -19.72 22.25
N ALA A 32 -29.76 -18.77 22.16
CA ALA A 32 -30.08 -17.34 22.27
C ALA A 32 -30.86 -16.80 21.06
N VAL A 33 -30.69 -17.40 19.89
CA VAL A 33 -31.46 -17.09 18.68
C VAL A 33 -32.85 -17.72 18.81
N GLN A 34 -32.95 -19.02 19.05
CA GLN A 34 -34.22 -19.74 19.13
C GLN A 34 -35.13 -19.21 20.24
N GLY A 35 -34.60 -19.03 21.47
CA GLY A 35 -35.38 -18.54 22.61
C GLY A 35 -35.73 -17.05 22.56
N ARG A 36 -35.04 -16.24 21.76
CA ARG A 36 -35.36 -14.80 21.59
C ARG A 36 -36.20 -14.49 20.38
N ILE A 37 -36.27 -15.39 19.38
CA ILE A 37 -37.12 -15.19 18.21
C ILE A 37 -38.60 -15.15 18.65
N ASP A 38 -39.03 -16.09 19.48
CA ASP A 38 -40.44 -16.18 19.91
C ASP A 38 -40.88 -14.97 20.76
N ASP A 39 -39.98 -14.42 21.59
CA ASP A 39 -40.26 -13.25 22.44
C ASP A 39 -40.04 -11.89 21.74
N LYS A 40 -39.12 -11.80 20.76
CA LYS A 40 -38.79 -10.53 20.08
C LYS A 40 -39.53 -10.30 18.78
N LEU A 41 -40.09 -11.33 18.14
CA LEU A 41 -41.06 -11.16 17.05
C LEU A 41 -42.23 -10.25 17.49
N LYS A 42 -42.53 -10.22 18.79
CA LYS A 42 -43.56 -9.35 19.39
C LYS A 42 -43.12 -7.91 19.69
N ARG A 43 -41.83 -7.56 19.58
CA ARG A 43 -41.29 -6.24 19.97
C ARG A 43 -40.70 -5.41 18.80
N ASN A 44 -41.13 -5.64 17.57
CA ASN A 44 -40.86 -4.81 16.37
C ASN A 44 -39.40 -4.63 15.88
N ASP A 45 -38.37 -5.06 16.61
CA ASP A 45 -36.96 -4.84 16.19
C ASP A 45 -36.39 -5.88 15.21
N VAL A 46 -37.15 -6.96 14.94
CA VAL A 46 -36.71 -8.08 14.13
C VAL A 46 -37.71 -8.30 13.00
N MET A 47 -37.28 -8.04 11.77
CA MET A 47 -38.11 -8.30 10.59
C MET A 47 -38.04 -9.79 10.27
N TYR A 48 -39.17 -10.49 10.41
CA TYR A 48 -39.31 -11.89 10.01
C TYR A 48 -40.24 -12.01 8.81
N ASP A 49 -39.72 -12.61 7.75
CA ASP A 49 -40.50 -12.97 6.59
C ASP A 49 -41.00 -14.41 6.77
N GLU A 50 -42.28 -14.56 7.11
CA GLU A 50 -42.91 -15.86 7.31
C GLU A 50 -42.83 -16.76 6.08
N ARG A 51 -42.87 -16.18 4.87
CA ARG A 51 -42.85 -16.94 3.61
C ARG A 51 -41.48 -17.55 3.37
N THR A 52 -40.42 -16.79 3.58
CA THR A 52 -39.04 -17.24 3.31
C THR A 52 -38.37 -17.87 4.55
N GLY A 53 -38.91 -17.63 5.74
CA GLY A 53 -38.31 -18.00 7.02
C GLY A 53 -37.08 -17.16 7.38
N VAL A 54 -36.87 -16.01 6.73
CA VAL A 54 -35.69 -15.16 6.93
C VAL A 54 -35.93 -14.18 8.06
N ILE A 55 -34.98 -14.12 8.99
CA ILE A 55 -34.94 -13.21 10.12
C ILE A 55 -33.82 -12.21 9.87
N ASP A 56 -34.15 -10.93 9.69
CA ASP A 56 -33.16 -9.86 9.58
C ASP A 56 -32.70 -9.43 10.97
N LEU A 57 -31.40 -9.60 11.21
CA LEU A 57 -30.76 -9.34 12.51
C LEU A 57 -29.95 -8.03 12.48
N ARG A 58 -29.93 -7.27 11.38
CA ARG A 58 -29.13 -6.03 11.25
C ARG A 58 -29.49 -4.98 12.31
N ASN A 59 -30.79 -4.83 12.60
CA ASN A 59 -31.29 -3.86 13.59
C ASN A 59 -31.27 -4.37 15.03
N THR A 60 -30.87 -5.63 15.25
CA THR A 60 -30.73 -6.15 16.61
C THR A 60 -29.51 -5.54 17.31
N ARG A 61 -29.44 -5.65 18.65
CA ARG A 61 -28.25 -5.28 19.44
C ARG A 61 -26.95 -5.90 18.89
N MET A 62 -27.02 -7.11 18.34
CA MET A 62 -25.88 -7.77 17.71
C MET A 62 -25.46 -7.07 16.41
N GLY A 63 -26.40 -6.83 15.49
CA GLY A 63 -26.13 -6.13 14.24
C GLY A 63 -25.62 -4.70 14.46
N LEU A 64 -26.25 -3.96 15.37
CA LEU A 64 -25.80 -2.61 15.76
C LEU A 64 -24.42 -2.62 16.44
N SER A 65 -24.13 -3.62 17.28
CA SER A 65 -22.80 -3.75 17.89
C SER A 65 -21.73 -4.09 16.84
N LEU A 66 -22.06 -4.92 15.86
CA LEU A 66 -21.15 -5.28 14.78
C LEU A 66 -20.89 -4.07 13.86
N GLY A 67 -21.93 -3.31 13.49
CA GLY A 67 -21.80 -2.08 12.72
C GLY A 67 -20.91 -1.04 13.42
N ARG A 68 -21.08 -0.83 14.73
CA ARG A 68 -20.19 0.06 15.51
C ARG A 68 -18.73 -0.41 15.48
N ARG A 69 -18.49 -1.73 15.58
CA ARG A 69 -17.13 -2.28 15.49
C ARG A 69 -16.53 -2.08 14.10
N LEU A 70 -17.29 -2.32 13.03
CA LEU A 70 -16.83 -2.07 11.66
C LEU A 70 -16.51 -0.59 11.45
N ASN A 71 -17.36 0.32 11.92
CA ASN A 71 -17.09 1.76 11.87
C ASN A 71 -15.81 2.13 12.63
N SER A 72 -15.56 1.54 13.81
CA SER A 72 -14.30 1.77 14.54
C SER A 72 -13.07 1.14 13.88
N PHE A 73 -13.28 0.13 13.04
CA PHE A 73 -12.22 -0.55 12.29
C PHE A 73 -11.87 0.21 11.01
N ALA A 74 -12.84 0.90 10.40
CA ALA A 74 -12.63 1.76 9.26
C ALA A 74 -11.64 2.89 9.62
N GLN A 75 -10.69 3.18 8.72
CA GLN A 75 -9.61 4.15 8.97
C GLN A 75 -9.65 5.30 7.97
N GLY A 76 -9.33 6.51 8.46
CA GLY A 76 -9.34 7.74 7.69
C GLY A 76 -10.57 8.61 7.96
N ASN A 77 -10.54 9.86 7.49
CA ASN A 77 -11.57 10.87 7.78
C ASN A 77 -12.87 10.70 6.99
N LYS A 78 -12.91 9.80 5.99
CA LYS A 78 -14.10 9.43 5.22
C LYS A 78 -14.39 7.93 5.26
N SER A 79 -13.98 7.30 6.36
CA SER A 79 -14.10 5.87 6.56
C SER A 79 -15.52 5.45 6.94
N GLU A 80 -15.88 4.23 6.59
CA GLU A 80 -17.24 3.70 6.78
C GLU A 80 -17.20 2.20 7.00
N GLY A 81 -17.99 1.70 7.94
CA GLY A 81 -18.16 0.28 8.21
C GLY A 81 -19.64 -0.09 8.28
N GLU A 82 -20.05 -1.07 7.49
CA GLU A 82 -21.46 -1.40 7.27
C GLU A 82 -21.71 -2.90 7.37
N VAL A 83 -22.81 -3.28 8.05
CA VAL A 83 -23.35 -4.64 8.03
C VAL A 83 -24.42 -4.72 6.94
N ARG A 84 -24.02 -5.11 5.73
CA ARG A 84 -24.91 -5.19 4.56
C ARG A 84 -25.92 -6.31 4.66
N GLU A 85 -25.50 -7.46 5.18
CA GLU A 85 -26.35 -8.63 5.40
C GLU A 85 -26.02 -9.19 6.79
N LEU A 86 -27.05 -9.46 7.58
CA LEU A 86 -26.96 -10.24 8.80
C LEU A 86 -28.32 -10.90 8.99
N THR A 87 -28.52 -12.05 8.36
CA THR A 87 -29.80 -12.72 8.30
C THR A 87 -29.67 -14.16 8.79
N TYR A 88 -30.72 -14.67 9.42
CA TYR A 88 -30.83 -16.08 9.77
C TYR A 88 -32.09 -16.67 9.14
N ASN A 89 -31.94 -17.63 8.24
CA ASN A 89 -33.07 -18.38 7.71
C ASN A 89 -33.38 -19.55 8.64
N SER A 90 -34.49 -19.46 9.38
CA SER A 90 -34.89 -20.47 10.37
C SER A 90 -35.25 -21.82 9.73
N ARG A 91 -35.88 -21.80 8.55
CA ARG A 91 -36.28 -23.01 7.80
C ARG A 91 -35.06 -23.77 7.28
N LYS A 92 -34.09 -23.05 6.69
CA LYS A 92 -32.83 -23.61 6.18
C LYS A 92 -31.76 -23.77 7.26
N ARG A 93 -32.02 -23.26 8.48
CA ARG A 93 -31.06 -23.14 9.58
C ARG A 93 -29.74 -22.52 9.10
N GLN A 94 -29.81 -21.40 8.38
CA GLN A 94 -28.66 -20.79 7.71
C GLN A 94 -28.44 -19.35 8.17
N LEU A 95 -27.27 -19.04 8.72
CA LEU A 95 -26.81 -17.67 8.97
C LEU A 95 -26.09 -17.14 7.73
N ALA A 96 -26.41 -15.93 7.30
CA ALA A 96 -25.69 -15.20 6.27
C ALA A 96 -25.25 -13.83 6.81
N VAL A 97 -23.99 -13.50 6.57
CA VAL A 97 -23.34 -12.28 7.02
C VAL A 97 -22.60 -11.69 5.82
N ARG A 98 -22.76 -10.38 5.59
CA ARG A 98 -21.98 -9.61 4.63
C ARG A 98 -21.60 -8.28 5.25
N LEU A 99 -20.30 -8.07 5.37
CA LEU A 99 -19.68 -6.92 6.00
C LEU A 99 -18.95 -6.13 4.92
N TYR A 100 -18.93 -4.81 5.11
CA TYR A 100 -18.22 -3.88 4.25
C TYR A 100 -17.44 -2.90 5.10
N VAL A 101 -16.21 -2.63 4.70
CA VAL A 101 -15.38 -1.59 5.31
C VAL A 101 -14.72 -0.78 4.21
N ARG A 102 -14.84 0.54 4.30
CA ARG A 102 -14.10 1.50 3.49
C ARG A 102 -13.09 2.22 4.38
N HIS A 103 -11.81 2.01 4.11
CA HIS A 103 -10.75 2.87 4.63
C HIS A 103 -10.51 3.97 3.61
N CYS A 104 -10.73 5.23 3.99
CA CYS A 104 -10.57 6.36 3.08
C CYS A 104 -10.06 7.57 3.84
N HIS A 105 -8.94 8.11 3.38
CA HIS A 105 -8.42 9.38 3.84
C HIS A 105 -8.38 10.34 2.66
N SER A 106 -9.01 11.51 2.80
CA SER A 106 -8.90 12.58 1.82
C SER A 106 -8.35 13.84 2.47
N TRP A 107 -7.56 14.60 1.71
CA TRP A 107 -7.23 15.94 2.09
C TRP A 107 -8.46 16.81 1.84
N GLY A 108 -9.02 17.34 2.91
CA GLY A 108 -10.23 18.16 2.83
C GLY A 108 -10.02 19.35 1.90
N LYS A 109 -11.13 19.85 1.34
CA LYS A 109 -11.16 20.96 0.38
C LYS A 109 -10.41 22.22 0.84
N TYR A 110 -10.19 22.39 2.14
CA TYR A 110 -9.51 23.54 2.73
C TYR A 110 -7.97 23.46 2.73
N VAL A 111 -7.38 22.29 2.44
CA VAL A 111 -5.92 22.08 2.47
C VAL A 111 -5.35 21.87 1.06
N ASN A 112 -6.21 21.54 0.08
CA ASN A 112 -5.77 21.25 -1.28
C ASN A 112 -6.52 22.13 -2.31
N PRO A 113 -5.82 23.01 -3.06
CA PRO A 113 -6.43 23.83 -4.10
C PRO A 113 -7.02 23.00 -5.26
N LEU A 114 -6.64 21.73 -5.40
CA LEU A 114 -7.21 20.79 -6.39
C LEU A 114 -8.53 20.15 -5.93
N GLY A 115 -9.04 20.51 -4.76
CA GLY A 115 -10.26 19.94 -4.19
C GLY A 115 -10.00 18.67 -3.36
N ASP A 116 -11.07 17.93 -3.08
CA ASP A 116 -11.05 16.76 -2.20
C ASP A 116 -10.28 15.59 -2.83
N THR A 117 -8.96 15.56 -2.60
CA THR A 117 -8.08 14.52 -3.16
C THR A 117 -7.96 13.36 -2.17
N LYS A 118 -8.30 12.15 -2.62
CA LYS A 118 -8.14 10.93 -1.83
C LYS A 118 -6.67 10.55 -1.77
N LEU A 119 -6.10 10.52 -0.57
CA LEU A 119 -4.75 10.02 -0.33
C LEU A 119 -4.72 8.50 -0.50
N TYR A 120 -5.75 7.82 0.00
CA TYR A 120 -5.97 6.40 -0.26
C TYR A 120 -7.45 6.05 -0.12
N GLU A 121 -7.86 5.01 -0.85
CA GLU A 121 -9.14 4.33 -0.66
C GLU A 121 -8.94 2.82 -0.77
N VAL A 122 -9.30 2.09 0.28
CA VAL A 122 -9.28 0.62 0.32
C VAL A 122 -10.67 0.15 0.73
N ARG A 123 -11.25 -0.73 -0.07
CA ARG A 123 -12.55 -1.34 0.19
C ARG A 123 -12.35 -2.81 0.52
N GLN A 124 -12.93 -3.25 1.62
CA GLN A 124 -12.90 -4.63 2.06
C GLN A 124 -14.32 -5.14 2.17
N THR A 125 -14.56 -6.35 1.67
CA THR A 125 -15.82 -7.06 1.86
C THR A 125 -15.52 -8.38 2.55
N ALA A 126 -16.40 -8.80 3.45
CA ALA A 126 -16.35 -10.14 4.02
C ALA A 126 -17.75 -10.73 3.97
N SER A 127 -17.89 -11.93 3.45
CA SER A 127 -19.12 -12.69 3.47
C SER A 127 -18.91 -14.00 4.20
N LEU A 128 -19.90 -14.42 4.97
CA LEU A 128 -19.95 -15.69 5.68
C LEU A 128 -21.36 -16.24 5.55
N ARG A 129 -21.49 -17.50 5.17
CA ARG A 129 -22.73 -18.25 5.16
C ARG A 129 -22.49 -19.55 5.90
N TYR A 130 -23.29 -19.84 6.91
CA TYR A 130 -23.17 -21.06 7.71
C TYR A 130 -24.51 -21.75 7.80
N ASN A 131 -24.59 -23.02 7.38
CA ASN A 131 -25.78 -23.85 7.48
C ASN A 131 -25.62 -24.80 8.68
N PHE A 132 -26.35 -24.52 9.75
CA PHE A 132 -26.35 -25.33 10.98
C PHE A 132 -27.03 -26.69 10.80
N GLY A 133 -27.91 -26.84 9.80
CA GLY A 133 -28.57 -28.12 9.53
C GLY A 133 -27.61 -29.16 8.92
N THR A 134 -26.71 -28.70 8.05
CA THR A 134 -25.70 -29.56 7.39
C THR A 134 -24.31 -29.43 8.01
N ASN A 135 -24.13 -28.50 8.94
CA ASN A 135 -22.84 -28.14 9.54
C ASN A 135 -21.78 -27.73 8.51
N THR A 136 -22.20 -27.05 7.45
CA THR A 136 -21.32 -26.56 6.37
C THR A 136 -21.27 -25.03 6.36
N GLY A 137 -20.15 -24.46 5.93
CA GLY A 137 -19.97 -23.02 5.96
C GLY A 137 -19.03 -22.50 4.88
N ASN A 138 -19.48 -21.47 4.18
CA ASN A 138 -18.71 -20.78 3.16
C ASN A 138 -18.40 -19.37 3.62
N PHE A 139 -17.18 -18.91 3.42
CA PHE A 139 -16.79 -17.52 3.60
C PHE A 139 -16.02 -17.02 2.39
N ASP A 140 -16.04 -15.71 2.18
CA ASP A 140 -15.26 -15.00 1.17
C ASP A 140 -14.80 -13.67 1.78
N ILE A 141 -13.53 -13.34 1.69
CA ILE A 141 -12.98 -12.06 2.17
C ILE A 141 -12.22 -11.41 1.03
N GLU A 142 -12.70 -10.27 0.55
CA GLU A 142 -12.04 -9.45 -0.45
C GLU A 142 -11.36 -8.29 0.26
N PHE A 143 -10.04 -8.15 0.10
CA PHE A 143 -9.27 -7.06 0.72
C PHE A 143 -9.11 -5.84 -0.20
N GLY A 144 -9.87 -5.80 -1.31
CA GLY A 144 -9.80 -4.77 -2.35
C GLY A 144 -8.83 -5.14 -3.49
N ASN A 145 -8.61 -4.21 -4.42
CA ASN A 145 -7.84 -4.45 -5.66
C ASN A 145 -6.35 -4.82 -5.44
N TRP A 146 -5.86 -4.75 -4.21
CA TRP A 146 -4.44 -4.85 -3.88
C TRP A 146 -4.06 -6.12 -3.11
N ALA A 147 -5.03 -6.97 -2.76
CA ALA A 147 -4.76 -8.19 -2.01
C ALA A 147 -5.67 -9.35 -2.46
N PRO A 148 -5.14 -10.59 -2.48
CA PRO A 148 -5.89 -11.76 -2.94
C PRO A 148 -7.11 -12.01 -2.03
N SER A 149 -8.23 -12.42 -2.65
CA SER A 149 -9.43 -12.82 -1.91
C SER A 149 -9.23 -14.16 -1.21
N ILE A 150 -9.77 -14.31 0.00
CA ILE A 150 -9.76 -15.58 0.74
C ILE A 150 -11.13 -16.24 0.61
N ARG A 151 -11.20 -17.36 -0.10
CA ARG A 151 -12.45 -18.10 -0.33
C ARG A 151 -12.48 -19.42 0.44
N SER A 152 -13.66 -19.77 0.94
CA SER A 152 -13.97 -21.05 1.62
C SER A 152 -13.61 -22.25 0.79
N ARG A 153 -13.96 -22.25 -0.50
CA ARG A 153 -13.59 -23.33 -1.42
C ARG A 153 -12.08 -23.58 -1.43
N THR A 154 -11.27 -22.53 -1.31
CA THR A 154 -9.82 -22.70 -1.20
C THR A 154 -9.43 -23.33 0.13
N VAL A 155 -10.08 -22.99 1.23
CA VAL A 155 -9.83 -23.61 2.54
C VAL A 155 -10.29 -25.07 2.59
N GLU A 156 -11.41 -25.40 1.95
CA GLU A 156 -11.90 -26.78 1.79
C GLU A 156 -10.97 -27.60 0.90
N GLN A 157 -10.52 -27.06 -0.23
CA GLN A 157 -9.52 -27.70 -1.09
C GLN A 157 -8.20 -27.98 -0.36
N ILE A 158 -7.80 -27.10 0.58
CA ILE A 158 -6.65 -27.33 1.48
C ILE A 158 -6.94 -28.48 2.46
N ALA A 159 -8.13 -28.52 3.06
CA ALA A 159 -8.52 -29.56 4.02
C ALA A 159 -8.67 -30.94 3.38
N GLU A 160 -9.09 -31.00 2.11
CA GLU A 160 -9.28 -32.23 1.32
C GLU A 160 -7.99 -32.74 0.66
N GLY A 161 -6.85 -32.05 0.83
CA GLY A 161 -5.57 -32.47 0.27
C GLY A 161 -5.45 -32.24 -1.25
N ASN A 162 -6.34 -31.47 -1.86
CA ASN A 162 -6.24 -31.06 -3.26
C ASN A 162 -5.33 -29.83 -3.40
N LEU A 163 -4.04 -30.08 -3.16
CA LEU A 163 -3.01 -29.07 -2.98
C LEU A 163 -2.69 -28.25 -4.24
N ILE A 164 -3.04 -28.73 -5.45
CA ILE A 164 -2.79 -28.03 -6.71
C ILE A 164 -3.86 -26.95 -6.98
N ALA A 165 -5.15 -27.28 -6.80
CA ALA A 165 -6.25 -26.29 -6.91
C ALA A 165 -6.24 -25.28 -5.73
N ALA A 166 -5.79 -25.72 -4.56
CA ALA A 166 -5.49 -24.86 -3.42
C ALA A 166 -4.28 -23.95 -3.69
N ALA A 167 -3.20 -24.46 -4.27
CA ALA A 167 -2.01 -23.68 -4.63
C ALA A 167 -2.26 -22.64 -5.74
N GLU A 168 -3.21 -22.89 -6.64
CA GLU A 168 -3.66 -21.93 -7.65
C GLU A 168 -4.53 -20.79 -7.07
N SER A 169 -5.11 -20.95 -5.87
CA SER A 169 -6.00 -19.94 -5.29
C SER A 169 -5.54 -19.32 -3.96
N LEU A 170 -4.68 -19.98 -3.16
CA LEU A 170 -4.06 -19.42 -1.96
C LEU A 170 -2.71 -20.11 -1.69
N ILE A 171 -1.62 -19.36 -1.86
CA ILE A 171 -0.25 -19.81 -1.57
C ILE A 171 -0.07 -19.99 -0.03
N LEU A 172 0.46 -21.17 0.36
CA LEU A 172 0.60 -21.80 1.69
C LEU A 172 1.61 -21.10 2.66
N ASP A 173 1.85 -21.42 3.95
CA ASP A 173 1.41 -22.48 4.89
C ASP A 173 1.28 -21.97 6.36
N ALA A 174 0.48 -22.61 7.23
CA ALA A 174 0.40 -22.19 8.65
C ALA A 174 0.04 -23.32 9.63
N ILE A 175 0.97 -24.24 9.91
CA ILE A 175 1.06 -25.01 11.17
C ILE A 175 2.54 -25.41 11.34
N GLY A 176 3.10 -25.21 12.55
CA GLY A 176 4.47 -25.63 12.88
C GLY A 176 5.14 -24.77 13.96
N ARG A 177 4.67 -24.87 15.21
CA ARG A 177 5.38 -24.34 16.38
C ARG A 177 5.48 -25.43 17.46
N ALA A 178 6.39 -26.37 17.25
CA ALA A 178 6.91 -27.26 18.30
C ALA A 178 8.17 -28.04 17.86
N VAL A 179 8.43 -28.14 16.56
CA VAL A 179 9.59 -28.86 16.02
C VAL A 179 10.68 -27.86 15.62
N GLY A 180 11.94 -28.14 15.95
CA GLY A 180 13.06 -27.31 15.47
C GLY A 180 13.07 -27.32 13.95
N VAL A 181 12.85 -26.16 13.31
CA VAL A 181 12.87 -26.05 11.85
C VAL A 181 14.27 -25.63 11.42
N GLU A 182 14.89 -26.42 10.55
CA GLU A 182 16.08 -26.01 9.83
C GLU A 182 15.65 -25.18 8.62
N ARG A 183 16.28 -24.01 8.43
CA ARG A 183 15.98 -23.10 7.32
C ARG A 183 17.26 -22.80 6.56
N VAL A 184 17.21 -22.97 5.25
CA VAL A 184 18.26 -22.57 4.30
C VAL A 184 17.61 -21.61 3.31
N ASN A 185 18.31 -20.57 2.88
CA ASN A 185 17.80 -19.68 1.84
C ASN A 185 18.86 -19.45 0.77
N LYS A 186 18.40 -19.28 -0.47
CA LYS A 186 19.22 -19.02 -1.65
C LYS A 186 19.32 -17.52 -1.96
N TYR A 187 19.20 -16.67 -0.94
CA TYR A 187 19.25 -15.21 -1.10
C TYR A 187 20.56 -14.77 -1.74
N ASN A 188 21.70 -15.13 -1.13
CA ASN A 188 23.02 -14.74 -1.66
C ASN A 188 23.25 -15.29 -3.07
N GLU A 189 22.84 -16.52 -3.36
CA GLU A 189 22.97 -17.12 -4.70
C GLU A 189 22.16 -16.34 -5.74
N THR A 190 20.92 -15.97 -5.41
CA THR A 190 20.03 -15.19 -6.30
C THR A 190 20.59 -13.79 -6.53
N THR A 191 21.04 -13.12 -5.46
CA THR A 191 21.65 -11.80 -5.53
C THR A 191 22.93 -11.83 -6.37
N THR A 192 23.85 -12.77 -6.13
CA THR A 192 25.08 -12.92 -6.93
C THR A 192 24.78 -13.21 -8.40
N LYS A 193 23.78 -14.06 -8.69
CA LYS A 193 23.36 -14.33 -10.07
C LYS A 193 22.87 -13.06 -10.77
N ILE A 194 22.10 -12.22 -10.10
CA ILE A 194 21.60 -10.96 -10.67
C ILE A 194 22.72 -9.93 -10.80
N GLN A 195 23.57 -9.80 -9.78
CA GLN A 195 24.76 -8.95 -9.80
C GLN A 195 25.74 -9.33 -10.91
N SER A 196 25.90 -10.62 -11.22
CA SER A 196 26.75 -11.08 -12.34
C SER A 196 26.23 -10.64 -13.71
N ARG A 197 24.92 -10.35 -13.84
CA ARG A 197 24.30 -9.97 -15.11
C ARG A 197 24.30 -8.47 -15.36
N HIS A 198 24.12 -7.65 -14.31
CA HIS A 198 24.00 -6.19 -14.48
C HIS A 198 25.14 -5.40 -13.82
N GLY A 199 26.01 -6.05 -13.04
CA GLY A 199 27.05 -5.42 -12.24
C GLY A 199 26.58 -5.16 -10.80
N PRO A 200 27.39 -5.47 -9.77
CA PRO A 200 26.99 -5.33 -8.36
C PRO A 200 26.65 -3.89 -7.97
N GLN A 201 27.31 -2.91 -8.59
CA GLN A 201 27.04 -1.50 -8.37
C GLN A 201 25.70 -1.05 -8.98
N ASN A 202 25.18 -1.74 -10.00
CA ASN A 202 24.03 -1.29 -10.79
C ASN A 202 22.71 -1.90 -10.33
N ILE A 203 22.71 -2.57 -9.19
CA ILE A 203 21.53 -3.24 -8.68
C ILE A 203 21.32 -2.89 -7.22
N TYR A 204 20.10 -2.51 -6.89
CA TYR A 204 19.56 -2.65 -5.56
C TYR A 204 18.72 -3.91 -5.50
N PHE A 205 19.04 -4.81 -4.58
CA PHE A 205 18.24 -6.00 -4.30
C PHE A 205 17.61 -5.85 -2.94
N ALA A 206 16.30 -6.10 -2.84
CA ALA A 206 15.56 -5.96 -1.58
C ALA A 206 16.21 -6.77 -0.45
N SER A 207 16.37 -6.21 0.73
CA SER A 207 17.13 -6.83 1.82
C SER A 207 16.60 -8.22 2.21
N GLN A 208 17.48 -9.12 2.66
CA GLN A 208 17.10 -10.47 3.09
C GLN A 208 16.03 -10.45 4.19
N ASP A 209 16.11 -9.48 5.10
CA ASP A 209 15.11 -9.23 6.14
C ASP A 209 13.75 -8.89 5.52
N PHE A 210 13.74 -8.01 4.52
CA PHE A 210 12.51 -7.61 3.81
C PHE A 210 11.93 -8.76 3.01
N VAL A 211 12.75 -9.51 2.25
CA VAL A 211 12.31 -10.69 1.47
C VAL A 211 11.78 -11.80 2.39
N GLY A 212 12.43 -12.03 3.53
CA GLY A 212 11.94 -12.96 4.55
C GLY A 212 10.65 -12.49 5.19
N TRP A 213 10.53 -11.19 5.46
CA TRP A 213 9.34 -10.57 6.04
C TRP A 213 8.14 -10.58 5.07
N ALA A 214 8.35 -10.22 3.80
CA ALA A 214 7.36 -10.19 2.74
C ALA A 214 6.98 -11.60 2.22
N SER A 215 7.46 -12.66 2.89
CA SER A 215 7.12 -14.03 2.56
C SER A 215 5.62 -14.29 2.60
N PRO A 216 5.10 -15.15 1.70
CA PRO A 216 3.70 -15.60 1.73
C PRO A 216 3.28 -16.07 3.12
N ASP A 217 4.16 -16.79 3.81
CA ASP A 217 4.01 -17.30 5.17
C ASP A 217 3.73 -16.21 6.22
N ASN A 218 4.50 -15.12 6.21
CA ASN A 218 4.32 -14.03 7.15
C ASN A 218 3.06 -13.22 6.83
N LEU A 219 2.80 -12.95 5.55
CA LEU A 219 1.57 -12.29 5.09
C LEU A 219 0.33 -13.11 5.47
N ARG A 220 0.37 -14.43 5.30
CA ARG A 220 -0.68 -15.36 5.72
C ARG A 220 -0.90 -15.34 7.23
N ARG A 221 0.18 -15.40 8.02
CA ARG A 221 0.09 -15.31 9.50
C ARG A 221 -0.56 -14.01 9.95
N TYR A 222 -0.30 -12.92 9.25
CA TYR A 222 -0.91 -11.61 9.51
C TYR A 222 -2.39 -11.58 9.16
N ALA A 223 -2.78 -12.09 7.99
CA ALA A 223 -4.18 -12.20 7.59
C ALA A 223 -4.99 -13.08 8.57
N ILE A 224 -4.47 -14.27 8.91
CA ILE A 224 -5.12 -15.20 9.84
C ILE A 224 -5.22 -14.59 11.25
N SER A 225 -4.15 -13.96 11.74
CA SER A 225 -4.19 -13.30 13.06
C SER A 225 -5.22 -12.17 13.09
N GLY A 226 -5.32 -11.39 12.00
CA GLY A 226 -6.32 -10.33 11.84
C GLY A 226 -7.74 -10.88 11.98
N ILE A 227 -8.04 -11.99 11.30
CA ILE A 227 -9.35 -12.65 11.35
C ILE A 227 -9.66 -13.19 12.76
N ILE A 228 -8.75 -13.97 13.35
CA ILE A 228 -8.96 -14.60 14.67
C ILE A 228 -9.15 -13.57 15.79
N THR A 229 -8.50 -12.42 15.68
CA THR A 229 -8.56 -11.36 16.70
C THR A 229 -9.66 -10.33 16.45
N GLY A 230 -10.50 -10.51 15.43
CA GLY A 230 -11.49 -9.50 15.03
C GLY A 230 -10.87 -8.14 14.71
N GLY A 231 -9.66 -8.13 14.13
CA GLY A 231 -8.92 -6.94 13.75
C GLY A 231 -7.93 -6.41 14.79
N ALA A 232 -7.95 -6.85 16.05
CA ALA A 232 -7.09 -6.27 17.10
C ALA A 232 -5.58 -6.47 16.86
N SER A 233 -5.18 -7.53 16.15
CA SER A 233 -3.77 -7.75 15.77
C SER A 233 -3.34 -7.05 14.48
N VAL A 234 -4.27 -6.39 13.76
CA VAL A 234 -3.95 -5.66 12.52
C VAL A 234 -3.11 -4.43 12.83
N SER A 235 -3.43 -3.63 13.85
CA SER A 235 -2.66 -2.41 14.15
C SER A 235 -1.17 -2.66 14.49
N PRO A 236 -0.81 -3.60 15.38
CA PRO A 236 0.60 -3.94 15.62
C PRO A 236 1.31 -4.53 14.39
N THR A 237 0.56 -5.23 13.54
CA THR A 237 1.07 -5.80 12.29
C THR A 237 1.35 -4.72 11.26
N MET A 238 0.42 -3.79 11.06
CA MET A 238 0.58 -2.63 10.18
C MET A 238 1.74 -1.74 10.62
N ARG A 239 1.98 -1.60 11.93
CA ARG A 239 3.20 -0.92 12.42
C ARG A 239 4.48 -1.63 12.01
N LYS A 240 4.51 -2.97 12.03
CA LYS A 240 5.67 -3.74 11.56
C LYS A 240 5.85 -3.65 10.05
N VAL A 241 4.74 -3.68 9.29
CA VAL A 241 4.72 -3.41 7.85
C VAL A 241 5.37 -2.06 7.58
N GLN A 242 4.85 -1.01 8.23
CA GLN A 242 5.35 0.35 8.09
C GLN A 242 6.84 0.45 8.44
N GLN A 243 7.27 -0.17 9.54
CA GLN A 243 8.68 -0.16 9.96
C GLN A 243 9.61 -0.83 8.94
N GLN A 244 9.22 -2.00 8.42
CA GLN A 244 10.05 -2.70 7.43
C GLN A 244 10.05 -2.00 6.08
N SER A 245 8.89 -1.47 5.64
CA SER A 245 8.83 -0.64 4.44
C SER A 245 9.68 0.61 4.57
N LEU A 246 9.65 1.33 5.72
CA LEU A 246 10.48 2.52 5.93
C LEU A 246 11.98 2.20 5.94
N LYS A 247 12.38 1.09 6.57
CA LYS A 247 13.78 0.62 6.56
C LYS A 247 14.25 0.36 5.14
N GLU A 248 13.44 -0.34 4.35
CA GLU A 248 13.75 -0.68 2.97
C GLU A 248 13.74 0.55 2.05
N LEU A 249 12.79 1.48 2.24
CA LEU A 249 12.75 2.76 1.53
C LEU A 249 14.00 3.58 1.74
N SER A 250 14.47 3.68 2.98
CA SER A 250 15.66 4.46 3.31
C SER A 250 16.90 3.88 2.64
N ALA A 251 17.03 2.55 2.60
CA ALA A 251 18.14 1.88 1.93
C ALA A 251 18.10 2.05 0.41
N LEU A 252 16.92 1.92 -0.21
CA LEU A 252 16.75 2.16 -1.65
C LEU A 252 17.02 3.63 -2.01
N ALA A 253 16.51 4.59 -1.23
CA ALA A 253 16.73 6.02 -1.47
C ALA A 253 18.20 6.41 -1.30
N GLN A 254 18.91 5.80 -0.35
CA GLN A 254 20.35 5.98 -0.21
C GLN A 254 21.10 5.47 -1.45
N TRP A 255 20.80 4.24 -1.90
CA TRP A 255 21.42 3.67 -3.09
C TRP A 255 21.15 4.51 -4.36
N LEU A 256 19.93 5.02 -4.52
CA LEU A 256 19.58 5.95 -5.61
C LEU A 256 20.36 7.28 -5.51
N SER A 257 20.55 7.80 -4.29
CA SER A 257 21.37 8.99 -4.06
C SER A 257 22.83 8.77 -4.46
N GLU A 258 23.40 7.60 -4.11
CA GLU A 258 24.75 7.20 -4.51
C GLU A 258 24.89 7.05 -6.04
N LYS A 259 23.78 6.81 -6.75
CA LYS A 259 23.70 6.80 -8.21
C LYS A 259 23.49 8.18 -8.85
N GLY A 260 23.42 9.23 -8.05
CA GLY A 260 23.29 10.61 -8.53
C GLY A 260 21.86 11.13 -8.63
N LEU A 261 20.84 10.41 -8.11
CA LEU A 261 19.54 11.05 -7.86
C LEU A 261 19.66 11.94 -6.64
N THR A 262 19.76 13.24 -6.85
CA THR A 262 19.91 14.20 -5.76
C THR A 262 18.56 14.65 -5.18
N GLY A 263 18.56 15.02 -3.91
CA GLY A 263 17.42 15.67 -3.25
C GLY A 263 16.20 14.77 -3.01
N GLY A 264 15.01 15.35 -3.16
CA GLY A 264 13.73 14.66 -2.91
C GLY A 264 13.43 13.52 -3.90
N ASP A 265 14.05 13.54 -5.07
CA ASP A 265 13.76 12.59 -6.15
C ASP A 265 14.08 11.14 -5.75
N ALA A 266 15.20 10.89 -5.06
CA ALA A 266 15.54 9.55 -4.61
C ALA A 266 14.50 8.98 -3.62
N GLN A 267 13.97 9.83 -2.73
CA GLN A 267 12.93 9.44 -1.78
C GLN A 267 11.58 9.22 -2.48
N ASP A 268 11.25 10.07 -3.45
CA ASP A 268 10.01 9.97 -4.21
C ASP A 268 10.02 8.74 -5.12
N VAL A 269 11.14 8.42 -5.77
CA VAL A 269 11.32 7.16 -6.53
C VAL A 269 11.12 5.96 -5.62
N ALA A 270 11.81 5.92 -4.48
CA ALA A 270 11.69 4.81 -3.55
C ALA A 270 10.24 4.64 -3.06
N ARG A 271 9.57 5.76 -2.72
CA ARG A 271 8.17 5.77 -2.29
C ARG A 271 7.23 5.31 -3.40
N ASN A 272 7.40 5.84 -4.61
CA ASN A 272 6.59 5.47 -5.78
C ASN A 272 6.74 3.98 -6.08
N HIS A 273 7.94 3.43 -5.96
CA HIS A 273 8.17 1.99 -6.12
C HIS A 273 7.38 1.14 -5.12
N LEU A 274 7.47 1.43 -3.81
CA LEU A 274 6.75 0.64 -2.81
C LEU A 274 5.24 0.85 -2.82
N THR A 275 4.76 1.96 -3.37
CA THR A 275 3.33 2.25 -3.54
C THR A 275 2.78 1.78 -4.89
N GLY A 276 3.63 1.16 -5.73
CA GLY A 276 3.24 0.65 -7.05
C GLY A 276 2.90 1.74 -8.07
N GLN A 277 3.30 2.99 -7.81
CA GLN A 277 3.15 4.07 -8.77
C GLN A 277 4.10 3.83 -9.96
N PRO A 278 3.65 4.09 -11.20
CA PRO A 278 4.51 3.96 -12.37
C PRO A 278 5.68 4.93 -12.26
N LEU A 279 6.89 4.39 -12.44
CA LEU A 279 8.14 5.13 -12.29
C LEU A 279 8.45 5.82 -13.62
N ARG A 280 8.78 7.11 -13.58
CA ARG A 280 9.00 7.95 -14.77
C ARG A 280 10.46 8.02 -15.23
N TRP A 281 11.33 7.17 -14.68
CA TRP A 281 12.78 7.26 -14.93
C TRP A 281 13.21 6.20 -15.94
N PRO A 282 13.65 6.61 -17.16
CA PRO A 282 13.94 5.67 -18.24
C PRO A 282 15.11 4.72 -17.94
N PHE A 283 16.06 5.14 -17.11
CA PHE A 283 17.24 4.36 -16.73
C PHE A 283 17.03 3.44 -15.50
N LEU A 284 15.83 3.42 -14.91
CA LEU A 284 15.49 2.51 -13.81
C LEU A 284 14.55 1.41 -14.30
N LYS A 285 15.00 0.15 -14.22
CA LYS A 285 14.16 -1.01 -14.44
C LYS A 285 13.84 -1.68 -13.11
N PHE A 286 12.58 -2.06 -12.94
CA PHE A 286 12.10 -2.78 -11.77
C PHE A 286 11.76 -4.20 -12.17
N ASP A 287 12.20 -5.15 -11.36
CA ASP A 287 11.95 -6.57 -11.58
C ASP A 287 11.61 -7.25 -10.25
N LEU A 288 10.96 -8.40 -10.32
CA LEU A 288 10.72 -9.26 -9.16
C LEU A 288 11.56 -10.53 -9.32
N ALA A 289 12.43 -10.78 -8.35
CA ALA A 289 13.28 -11.95 -8.32
C ALA A 289 12.76 -12.96 -7.28
N PRO A 290 12.46 -14.20 -7.69
CA PRO A 290 12.17 -15.26 -6.75
C PRO A 290 13.43 -15.67 -6.00
N VAL A 291 13.36 -15.67 -4.68
CA VAL A 291 14.39 -16.14 -3.76
C VAL A 291 13.88 -17.40 -3.09
N ARG A 292 14.54 -18.52 -3.35
CA ARG A 292 14.14 -19.81 -2.78
C ARG A 292 14.52 -19.91 -1.30
N TYR A 293 13.52 -20.09 -0.46
CA TYR A 293 13.66 -20.49 0.93
C TYR A 293 13.35 -21.98 1.03
N SER A 294 14.13 -22.69 1.84
CA SER A 294 13.97 -24.12 2.08
C SER A 294 13.85 -24.36 3.57
N ALA A 295 12.85 -25.13 3.98
CA ALA A 295 12.63 -25.47 5.37
C ALA A 295 12.40 -26.97 5.52
N ARG A 296 12.93 -27.56 6.61
CA ARG A 296 12.60 -28.92 7.03
C ARG A 296 12.57 -29.02 8.55
N GLU A 297 11.92 -30.05 9.06
CA GLU A 297 11.89 -30.31 10.51
C GLU A 297 13.13 -31.12 10.90
N ARG A 298 13.95 -30.57 11.80
CA ARG A 298 15.32 -31.02 12.12
C ARG A 298 15.40 -32.48 12.62
N ASN A 299 14.29 -33.08 13.07
CA ASN A 299 14.29 -34.38 13.76
C ASN A 299 13.34 -35.44 13.16
N LEU A 300 12.66 -35.16 12.05
CA LEU A 300 11.61 -36.05 11.53
C LEU A 300 11.94 -36.66 10.15
N GLY A 301 13.16 -36.45 9.65
CA GLY A 301 13.54 -36.91 8.31
C GLY A 301 12.66 -36.32 7.20
N THR A 302 11.97 -35.21 7.47
CA THR A 302 11.06 -34.61 6.51
C THR A 302 11.82 -34.05 5.32
N PRO A 303 11.30 -34.24 4.08
CA PRO A 303 11.92 -33.68 2.90
C PRO A 303 11.93 -32.15 2.99
N TRP A 304 12.91 -31.54 2.32
CA TRP A 304 12.97 -30.09 2.19
C TRP A 304 11.71 -29.58 1.49
N ARG A 305 11.03 -28.63 2.13
CA ARG A 305 9.99 -27.83 1.50
C ARG A 305 10.64 -26.60 0.93
N HIS A 306 10.29 -26.26 -0.30
CA HIS A 306 10.82 -25.10 -1.01
C HIS A 306 9.71 -24.09 -1.26
N GLU A 307 9.98 -22.84 -0.95
CA GLU A 307 9.07 -21.73 -1.17
C GLU A 307 9.85 -20.59 -1.83
N ASP A 308 9.30 -20.03 -2.89
CA ASP A 308 9.91 -18.89 -3.55
C ASP A 308 9.31 -17.61 -2.96
N HIS A 309 10.14 -16.84 -2.26
CA HIS A 309 9.78 -15.51 -1.78
C HIS A 309 10.10 -14.48 -2.86
N LEU A 310 9.32 -13.41 -2.96
CA LEU A 310 9.59 -12.36 -3.94
C LEU A 310 10.42 -11.24 -3.30
N GLY A 311 11.60 -10.98 -3.87
CA GLY A 311 12.35 -9.75 -3.64
C GLY A 311 12.22 -8.83 -4.85
N PHE A 312 12.05 -7.54 -4.62
CA PHE A 312 12.13 -6.59 -5.71
C PHE A 312 13.59 -6.27 -6.02
N VAL A 313 13.85 -5.96 -7.29
CA VAL A 313 15.15 -5.61 -7.83
C VAL A 313 14.99 -4.29 -8.56
N VAL A 314 15.84 -3.33 -8.24
CA VAL A 314 15.97 -2.08 -8.98
C VAL A 314 17.28 -2.12 -9.73
N ILE A 315 17.20 -2.03 -11.06
CA ILE A 315 18.34 -2.11 -11.96
C ILE A 315 18.57 -0.72 -12.54
N TRP A 316 19.78 -0.22 -12.36
CA TRP A 316 20.27 1.00 -12.96
C TRP A 316 20.92 0.69 -14.31
N ASP A 317 20.30 1.12 -15.40
CA ASP A 317 20.87 0.94 -16.74
C ASP A 317 21.76 2.12 -17.13
N ASP A 318 23.06 1.98 -16.87
CA ASP A 318 24.07 2.98 -17.22
C ASP A 318 24.13 3.29 -18.73
N ARG A 319 23.68 2.37 -19.58
CA ARG A 319 23.67 2.62 -21.04
C ARG A 319 22.64 3.67 -21.37
N GLN A 320 21.46 3.58 -20.76
CA GLN A 320 20.43 4.58 -20.90
C GLN A 320 20.73 5.84 -20.12
N SER A 321 21.41 5.79 -18.96
CA SER A 321 21.80 7.00 -18.24
C SER A 321 22.83 7.83 -19.02
N ASN A 322 23.74 7.19 -19.77
CA ASN A 322 24.67 7.90 -20.63
C ASN A 322 24.03 8.35 -21.95
N GLN A 323 23.06 7.59 -22.47
CA GLN A 323 22.33 7.99 -23.66
C GLN A 323 21.33 9.10 -23.35
N THR A 324 20.58 9.05 -22.24
CA THR A 324 19.80 10.19 -21.70
C THR A 324 20.68 11.23 -21.05
N GLY A 325 21.91 10.97 -20.66
CA GLY A 325 22.88 12.00 -20.26
C GLY A 325 23.40 12.75 -21.48
N LYS A 326 23.55 12.08 -22.63
CA LYS A 326 23.89 12.70 -23.92
C LYS A 326 22.67 13.28 -24.63
N GLU A 327 21.51 12.65 -24.51
CA GLU A 327 20.23 13.11 -25.06
C GLU A 327 19.61 14.15 -24.16
N ALA A 328 19.73 14.11 -22.84
CA ALA A 328 19.40 15.20 -21.93
C ALA A 328 20.58 16.15 -21.72
N ALA A 329 21.82 15.88 -22.14
CA ALA A 329 22.72 16.97 -22.51
C ALA A 329 22.18 17.62 -23.78
N ALA A 330 21.84 16.85 -24.82
CA ALA A 330 21.25 17.38 -26.06
C ALA A 330 19.83 17.99 -25.87
N THR A 331 19.08 17.61 -24.83
CA THR A 331 17.69 18.03 -24.53
C THR A 331 17.63 18.91 -23.28
N SER A 332 18.60 18.91 -22.36
CA SER A 332 18.87 20.09 -21.51
C SER A 332 19.54 21.20 -22.32
N HIS A 333 20.03 20.89 -23.52
CA HIS A 333 20.31 21.85 -24.56
C HIS A 333 19.07 22.26 -25.39
N ILE A 334 17.88 21.70 -25.12
CA ILE A 334 16.57 22.17 -25.60
C ILE A 334 15.79 22.72 -24.38
N GLY A 335 15.75 24.00 -24.04
CA GLY A 335 16.25 25.22 -24.65
C GLY A 335 16.23 26.35 -23.62
N LEU A 336 17.09 26.25 -22.60
CA LEU A 336 17.58 27.41 -21.85
C LEU A 336 19.12 27.44 -21.91
N SER A 337 19.68 26.88 -22.97
CA SER A 337 21.11 26.62 -23.12
C SER A 337 21.93 27.86 -23.40
N ASN A 338 21.28 28.98 -23.72
CA ASN A 338 21.77 30.36 -23.63
C ASN A 338 20.70 31.37 -24.07
N GLN A 339 19.57 30.90 -24.61
CA GLN A 339 18.50 31.75 -25.10
C GLN A 339 17.13 31.10 -24.86
N GLY A 340 16.14 31.87 -24.42
CA GLY A 340 14.74 31.43 -24.29
C GLY A 340 13.83 32.53 -24.83
N ASP A 341 13.17 32.26 -25.94
CA ASP A 341 12.26 33.23 -26.57
C ASP A 341 10.84 33.07 -25.99
N TYR A 342 10.09 34.16 -25.92
CA TYR A 342 8.67 34.18 -25.55
C TYR A 342 7.96 35.29 -26.34
N ALA A 343 6.63 35.34 -26.26
CA ALA A 343 5.82 36.23 -27.11
C ALA A 343 6.31 37.70 -27.11
N ASP A 344 6.77 38.19 -25.95
CA ASP A 344 7.11 39.60 -25.74
C ASP A 344 8.62 39.87 -25.62
N GLY A 345 9.48 38.87 -25.80
CA GLY A 345 10.92 39.07 -25.68
C GLY A 345 11.74 37.79 -25.68
N LYS A 346 13.00 37.90 -25.25
CA LYS A 346 13.91 36.78 -25.11
C LYS A 346 14.87 36.94 -23.95
N PHE A 347 15.15 35.84 -23.26
CA PHE A 347 16.21 35.75 -22.28
C PHE A 347 17.49 35.32 -22.97
N LYS A 348 18.62 35.93 -22.59
CA LYS A 348 19.97 35.55 -23.01
C LYS A 348 20.87 35.38 -21.80
N ASN A 349 21.55 34.24 -21.70
CA ASN A 349 22.62 34.04 -20.72
C ASN A 349 23.89 34.73 -21.21
N GLN A 350 24.44 35.65 -20.41
CA GLN A 350 25.69 36.36 -20.71
C GLN A 350 26.92 35.70 -20.08
N GLY A 351 26.77 34.53 -19.46
CA GLY A 351 27.80 33.89 -18.66
C GLY A 351 27.94 34.51 -17.28
N ASN A 352 28.80 33.94 -16.43
CA ASN A 352 29.05 34.42 -15.07
C ASN A 352 27.77 34.64 -14.24
N GLN A 353 26.79 33.74 -14.37
CA GLN A 353 25.49 33.81 -13.69
C GLN A 353 24.67 35.08 -14.04
N LYS A 354 24.95 35.75 -15.16
CA LYS A 354 24.21 36.94 -15.61
C LYS A 354 23.29 36.61 -16.77
N TRP A 355 22.08 37.14 -16.72
CA TRP A 355 21.03 36.93 -17.71
C TRP A 355 20.42 38.27 -18.10
N VAL A 356 19.98 38.40 -19.36
CA VAL A 356 19.33 39.60 -19.89
C VAL A 356 18.02 39.22 -20.57
N GLU A 357 16.90 39.81 -20.15
CA GLU A 357 15.64 39.84 -20.89
C GLU A 357 15.70 41.01 -21.87
N GLU A 358 15.57 40.75 -23.17
CA GLU A 358 15.44 41.75 -24.23
C GLU A 358 14.03 41.66 -24.81
N ARG A 359 13.20 42.65 -24.51
CA ARG A 359 11.81 42.72 -24.96
C ARG A 359 11.70 43.23 -26.39
N ASN A 360 10.56 42.98 -27.03
CA ASN A 360 10.31 43.41 -28.42
C ASN A 360 10.34 44.93 -28.60
N ASP A 361 10.08 45.72 -27.55
CA ASP A 361 10.19 47.18 -27.54
C ASP A 361 11.63 47.69 -27.36
N GLY A 362 12.62 46.79 -27.24
CA GLY A 362 14.03 47.09 -27.01
C GLY A 362 14.39 47.29 -25.54
N THR A 363 13.42 47.24 -24.61
CA THR A 363 13.68 47.33 -23.17
C THR A 363 14.50 46.12 -22.72
N LYS A 364 15.54 46.38 -21.90
CA LYS A 364 16.38 45.33 -21.31
C LYS A 364 16.17 45.26 -19.81
N SER A 365 16.06 44.04 -19.29
CA SER A 365 16.11 43.79 -17.84
C SER A 365 17.22 42.80 -17.51
N TYR A 366 17.85 42.97 -16.35
CA TYR A 366 19.02 42.20 -15.93
C TYR A 366 18.69 41.26 -14.78
N PHE A 367 19.27 40.07 -14.83
CA PHE A 367 19.00 39.02 -13.88
C PHE A 367 20.28 38.32 -13.44
N ARG A 368 20.28 37.84 -12.19
CA ARG A 368 21.32 36.96 -11.65
C ARG A 368 20.78 35.55 -11.44
N GLU A 369 21.50 34.54 -11.93
CA GLU A 369 21.17 33.14 -11.70
C GLU A 369 21.41 32.78 -10.22
N LEU A 370 20.38 32.21 -9.59
CA LEU A 370 20.42 31.75 -8.21
C LEU A 370 20.67 30.24 -8.15
N GLU A 371 19.93 29.48 -8.95
CA GLU A 371 19.93 28.02 -8.94
C GLU A 371 19.48 27.48 -10.29
N ARG A 372 20.02 26.33 -10.69
CA ARG A 372 19.61 25.58 -11.87
C ARG A 372 19.24 24.16 -11.47
N GLY A 373 18.03 23.75 -11.84
CA GLY A 373 17.51 22.41 -11.58
C GLY A 373 17.15 21.68 -12.87
N ALA A 374 16.65 20.45 -12.74
CA ALA A 374 16.12 19.70 -13.87
C ALA A 374 14.88 20.40 -14.44
N GLY A 375 15.02 21.05 -15.60
CA GLY A 375 13.93 21.70 -16.32
C GLY A 375 13.61 23.14 -15.93
N PHE A 376 14.42 23.78 -15.06
CA PHE A 376 14.23 25.19 -14.71
C PHE A 376 15.54 25.93 -14.37
N VAL A 377 15.49 27.26 -14.48
CA VAL A 377 16.51 28.20 -14.00
C VAL A 377 15.85 29.22 -13.10
N ARG A 378 16.28 29.32 -11.84
CA ARG A 378 15.86 30.37 -10.92
C ARG A 378 16.79 31.56 -11.06
N LEU A 379 16.20 32.70 -11.29
CA LEU A 379 16.84 33.99 -11.48
C LEU A 379 16.36 34.98 -10.41
N TYR A 380 17.14 36.02 -10.19
CA TYR A 380 16.72 37.20 -9.45
C TYR A 380 16.72 38.39 -10.41
N ASP A 381 15.56 39.02 -10.59
CA ASP A 381 15.38 40.23 -11.39
C ASP A 381 15.97 41.43 -10.63
N ASP A 382 17.14 41.90 -11.06
CA ASP A 382 17.88 42.96 -10.38
C ASP A 382 17.18 44.31 -10.51
N ASP A 383 16.39 44.52 -11.57
CA ASP A 383 15.67 45.77 -11.81
C ASP A 383 14.39 45.84 -10.99
N ARG A 384 13.65 44.73 -10.91
CA ARG A 384 12.33 44.65 -10.24
C ARG A 384 12.40 44.06 -8.83
N LYS A 385 13.59 43.66 -8.37
CA LYS A 385 13.89 43.09 -7.05
C LYS A 385 12.98 41.91 -6.68
N ARG A 386 12.86 40.94 -7.59
CA ARG A 386 11.98 39.78 -7.40
C ARG A 386 12.56 38.49 -7.97
N PRO A 387 12.32 37.34 -7.34
CA PRO A 387 12.70 36.06 -7.89
C PRO A 387 11.84 35.69 -9.11
N VAL A 388 12.51 35.07 -10.08
CA VAL A 388 11.96 34.62 -11.36
C VAL A 388 12.36 33.15 -11.55
N GLN A 389 11.49 32.35 -12.15
CA GLN A 389 11.82 30.98 -12.55
C GLN A 389 11.46 30.79 -14.01
N LEU A 390 12.47 30.51 -14.83
CA LEU A 390 12.30 30.14 -16.23
C LEU A 390 12.22 28.62 -16.32
N THR A 391 11.21 28.12 -17.02
CA THR A 391 11.05 26.71 -17.39
C THR A 391 11.10 26.59 -18.92
N ALA A 392 11.05 25.38 -19.45
CA ALA A 392 11.01 25.18 -20.90
C ALA A 392 9.79 25.83 -21.59
N THR A 393 8.69 26.05 -20.88
CA THR A 393 7.41 26.49 -21.46
C THR A 393 6.83 27.73 -20.80
N GLN A 394 7.46 28.26 -19.76
CA GLN A 394 6.90 29.37 -18.99
C GLN A 394 7.93 30.09 -18.14
N GLY A 395 7.79 31.41 -18.06
CA GLY A 395 8.41 32.25 -17.04
C GLY A 395 7.43 32.46 -15.90
N LEU A 396 7.92 32.32 -14.68
CA LEU A 396 7.18 32.53 -13.45
C LEU A 396 7.87 33.62 -12.63
N PHE A 397 7.11 34.36 -11.85
CA PHE A 397 7.64 35.31 -10.87
C PHE A 397 6.83 35.23 -9.56
N ARG A 398 7.36 35.79 -8.48
CA ARG A 398 6.62 36.03 -7.23
C ARG A 398 7.19 37.29 -6.57
N ASN A 399 6.40 38.06 -5.82
CA ASN A 399 6.92 39.31 -5.25
C ASN A 399 7.78 39.05 -4.01
N ASN A 400 7.49 37.97 -3.29
CA ASN A 400 8.20 37.58 -2.06
C ASN A 400 8.47 36.06 -2.03
N GLU A 401 9.43 35.62 -1.22
CA GLU A 401 9.79 34.19 -1.11
C GLU A 401 8.66 33.28 -0.59
N ASN A 402 7.66 33.88 0.07
CA ASN A 402 6.52 33.17 0.65
C ASN A 402 5.27 33.17 -0.26
N GLU A 403 5.31 33.88 -1.39
CA GLU A 403 4.20 33.92 -2.34
C GLU A 403 4.28 32.74 -3.32
N GLU A 404 3.11 32.33 -3.81
CA GLU A 404 3.01 31.35 -4.89
C GLU A 404 3.59 31.93 -6.20
N TRP A 405 4.15 31.04 -7.02
CA TRP A 405 4.64 31.42 -8.34
C TRP A 405 3.47 31.80 -9.26
N GLN A 406 3.57 32.97 -9.86
CA GLN A 406 2.61 33.50 -10.83
C GLN A 406 3.19 33.45 -12.23
N ALA A 407 2.35 33.11 -13.20
CA ALA A 407 2.69 33.15 -14.61
C ALA A 407 3.07 34.56 -15.05
N TRP A 408 4.10 34.67 -15.88
CA TRP A 408 4.49 35.92 -16.52
C TRP A 408 3.51 36.26 -17.66
N GLY A 409 2.31 36.73 -17.30
CA GLY A 409 1.25 37.12 -18.25
C GLY A 409 0.57 35.96 -18.98
N GLU A 410 -0.54 36.26 -19.67
CA GLU A 410 -1.33 35.28 -20.44
C GLU A 410 -0.69 34.87 -21.78
N GLY A 411 0.40 35.54 -22.20
CA GLY A 411 1.18 35.20 -23.39
C GLY A 411 2.30 34.22 -23.03
N GLY A 412 2.07 32.92 -23.20
CA GLY A 412 3.06 31.88 -22.88
C GLY A 412 4.43 32.06 -23.53
N PHE A 413 5.46 31.45 -22.93
CA PHE A 413 6.75 31.23 -23.60
C PHE A 413 6.49 30.33 -24.81
N ARG A 414 7.04 30.69 -25.96
CA ARG A 414 6.80 30.01 -27.24
C ARG A 414 8.04 29.29 -27.70
#